data_AF-A0A1R4GL73-F1
#
_entry.id   AF-A0A1R4GL73-F1
#
_cell.length_a   1.000
_cell.length_b   1.000
_cell.length_c   1.000
_cell.angle_alpha   90.00
_cell.angle_beta   90.00
_cell.angle_gamma   90.00
#
_symmetry.space_group_name_H-M   'P 1'
#
loop_
_entity.id
_entity.type
_entity.pdbx_description
1 polymer ?
#
loop_
_entity_poly.entity_id
_entity_poly.type
_entity_poly.pdbx_seq_one_letter_code
_entity_poly.pdbx_strand_id
1 'polypeptide(L)'
;MITGTLVAIVAGVLAAVFGTLLHGQIYYAGETPLPWGAVLALLLAGSLATVAGLYAEKIWAAAVCGLITYGLVAWASLDAHNHLLIGWSSHETLPGPALAAAIWTYGIAASTVVALLITAGGLSARRR
;
A
#
# COMPACT_ATOMS: atom_id res chain seq x y z
N MET A 1 5.08 0.66 -23.77
CA MET A 1 4.25 -0.36 -23.10
C MET A 1 5.08 -1.16 -22.11
N ILE A 2 6.14 -1.85 -22.55
CA ILE A 2 7.03 -2.66 -21.70
C ILE A 2 7.61 -1.87 -20.52
N THR A 3 8.17 -0.68 -20.77
CA THR A 3 8.76 0.15 -19.70
C THR A 3 7.74 0.56 -18.63
N GLY A 4 6.51 0.92 -19.04
CA GLY A 4 5.45 1.29 -18.10
C GLY A 4 5.00 0.11 -17.24
N THR A 5 4.92 -1.09 -17.82
CA THR A 5 4.62 -2.32 -17.08
C THR A 5 5.72 -2.63 -16.06
N LEU A 6 7.00 -2.56 -16.46
CA LEU A 6 8.12 -2.82 -15.57
C LEU A 6 8.16 -1.83 -14.40
N VAL A 7 7.97 -0.54 -14.67
CA VAL A 7 7.92 0.49 -13.62
C VAL A 7 6.78 0.22 -12.64
N ALA A 8 5.58 -0.12 -13.13
CA ALA A 8 4.45 -0.43 -12.27
C ALA A 8 4.69 -1.67 -11.38
N ILE A 9 5.27 -2.74 -11.94
CA ILE A 9 5.60 -3.95 -11.18
C ILE A 9 6.65 -3.65 -10.12
N VAL A 10 7.76 -3.00 -10.50
CA VAL A 10 8.85 -2.66 -9.57
C VAL A 10 8.32 -1.74 -8.46
N ALA A 11 7.58 -0.69 -8.81
CA ALA A 11 6.98 0.21 -7.83
C ALA A 11 6.03 -0.54 -6.88
N GLY A 12 5.23 -1.49 -7.38
CA GLY A 12 4.34 -2.29 -6.56
C GLY A 12 5.07 -3.24 -5.61
N VAL A 13 6.15 -3.88 -6.07
CA VAL A 13 7.02 -4.71 -5.22
C VAL A 13 7.67 -3.86 -4.12
N LEU A 14 8.22 -2.70 -4.47
CA LEU A 14 8.83 -1.79 -3.50
C LEU A 14 7.79 -1.30 -2.48
N ALA A 15 6.59 -0.94 -2.92
CA ALA A 15 5.49 -0.55 -2.05
C ALA A 15 5.09 -1.68 -1.09
N ALA A 16 5.01 -2.93 -1.58
CA ALA A 16 4.69 -4.08 -0.75
C ALA A 16 5.75 -4.32 0.32
N VAL A 17 7.04 -4.34 -0.06
CA VAL A 17 8.15 -4.61 0.86
C VAL A 17 8.29 -3.49 1.89
N PHE A 18 8.48 -2.25 1.44
CA PHE A 18 8.72 -1.13 2.35
C PHE A 18 7.46 -0.75 3.15
N GLY A 19 6.28 -0.84 2.55
CA GLY A 19 5.03 -0.64 3.26
C GLY A 19 4.81 -1.68 4.35
N THR A 20 5.16 -2.95 4.10
CA THR A 20 5.09 -4.00 5.12
C THR A 20 6.12 -3.78 6.24
N LEU A 21 7.30 -3.27 5.95
CA LEU A 21 8.25 -2.89 7.02
C LEU A 21 7.75 -1.69 7.83
N LEU A 22 7.13 -0.72 7.17
CA LEU A 22 6.70 0.54 7.79
C LEU A 22 5.41 0.39 8.59
N HIS A 23 4.48 -0.48 8.19
CA HIS A 23 3.19 -0.58 8.86
C HIS A 23 3.30 -1.07 10.31
N GLY A 24 4.31 -1.87 10.62
CA GLY A 24 4.57 -2.37 11.97
C GLY A 24 5.04 -1.30 12.96
N GLN A 25 5.26 -0.06 12.52
CA GLN A 25 5.62 1.05 13.40
C GLN A 25 4.38 1.55 14.14
N ILE A 26 4.30 1.22 15.43
CA ILE A 26 3.18 1.56 16.31
C ILE A 26 3.75 2.33 17.49
N TYR A 27 3.12 3.46 17.81
CA TYR A 27 3.35 4.18 19.05
C TYR A 27 2.20 3.90 20.01
N TYR A 28 2.47 3.83 21.31
CA TYR A 28 1.45 3.60 22.32
C TYR A 28 1.28 4.82 23.21
N ALA A 29 0.07 5.39 23.21
CA ALA A 29 -0.32 6.46 24.13
C ALA A 29 -1.08 5.83 25.30
N GLY A 30 -0.33 5.38 26.31
CA GLY A 30 -0.86 4.47 27.33
C GLY A 30 -1.28 3.15 26.68
N GLU A 31 -2.51 2.70 26.93
CA GLU A 31 -3.07 1.47 26.34
C GLU A 31 -3.60 1.66 24.90
N THR A 32 -3.60 2.87 24.38
CA THR A 32 -4.15 3.16 23.05
C THR A 32 -3.08 3.00 21.97
N PRO A 33 -3.22 2.03 21.04
CA PRO A 33 -2.29 1.89 19.92
C PRO A 33 -2.52 2.98 18.86
N LEU A 34 -1.44 3.64 18.44
CA LEU A 34 -1.42 4.62 17.37
C LEU A 34 -0.55 4.08 16.21
N PRO A 35 -1.16 3.40 15.21
CA PRO A 35 -0.46 2.74 14.11
C PRO A 35 -0.08 3.72 13.00
N TRP A 36 0.71 4.75 13.34
CA TRP A 36 1.14 5.79 12.40
C TRP A 36 1.93 5.22 11.20
N GLY A 37 2.67 4.14 11.41
CA GLY A 37 3.39 3.42 10.36
C GLY A 37 2.47 2.93 9.24
N ALA A 38 1.28 2.44 9.58
CA ALA A 38 0.31 1.97 8.59
C ALA A 38 -0.18 3.12 7.70
N VAL A 39 -0.40 4.31 8.27
CA VAL A 39 -0.77 5.51 7.50
C VAL A 39 0.36 5.90 6.54
N LEU A 40 1.61 5.93 7.01
CA LEU A 40 2.75 6.26 6.15
C LEU A 40 2.99 5.19 5.06
N ALA A 41 2.76 3.92 5.37
CA ALA A 41 2.83 2.84 4.39
C ALA A 41 1.81 3.06 3.26
N LEU A 42 0.58 3.46 3.59
CA LEU A 42 -0.45 3.80 2.60
C LEU A 42 -0.08 5.02 1.76
N LEU A 43 0.50 6.05 2.36
CA LEU A 43 1.00 7.23 1.64
C LEU A 43 2.14 6.85 0.69
N LEU A 44 3.06 6.00 1.11
CA LEU A 44 4.13 5.48 0.28
C LEU A 44 3.58 4.69 -0.92
N ALA A 45 2.65 3.77 -0.67
CA ALA A 45 2.02 2.96 -1.72
C ALA A 45 1.29 3.83 -2.76
N GLY A 46 0.50 4.81 -2.29
CA GLY A 46 -0.22 5.73 -3.17
C GLY A 46 0.72 6.63 -3.96
N SER A 47 1.82 7.08 -3.34
CA SER A 47 2.85 7.87 -4.01
C SER A 47 3.55 7.07 -5.10
N LEU A 48 3.97 5.83 -4.82
CA LEU A 48 4.61 4.96 -5.81
C LEU A 48 3.66 4.59 -6.96
N ALA A 49 2.38 4.30 -6.66
CA ALA A 49 1.37 4.07 -7.69
C ALA A 49 1.15 5.32 -8.57
N THR A 50 1.10 6.51 -7.97
CA THR A 50 0.96 7.78 -8.70
C THR A 50 2.18 8.04 -9.58
N VAL A 51 3.40 7.84 -9.06
CA VAL A 51 4.64 7.96 -9.83
C VAL A 51 4.65 7.00 -11.01
N ALA A 52 4.29 5.74 -10.80
CA ALA A 52 4.19 4.75 -11.87
C ALA A 52 3.20 5.19 -12.96
N GLY A 53 2.01 5.67 -12.56
CA GLY A 53 0.98 6.18 -13.48
C GLY A 53 1.43 7.40 -14.29
N LEU A 54 2.02 8.38 -13.64
CA LEU A 54 2.49 9.63 -14.26
C LEU A 54 3.74 9.42 -15.12
N TYR A 55 4.67 8.56 -14.70
CA TYR A 55 5.88 8.22 -15.45
C TYR A 55 5.56 7.43 -16.71
N ALA A 56 4.65 6.46 -16.62
CA ALA A 56 4.19 5.70 -17.78
C ALA A 56 3.23 6.49 -18.69
N GLU A 57 2.75 7.65 -18.23
CA GLU A 57 1.68 8.44 -18.84
C GLU A 57 0.39 7.65 -19.07
N LYS A 58 0.10 6.72 -18.17
CA LYS A 58 -1.04 5.80 -18.27
C LYS A 58 -1.63 5.52 -16.90
N ILE A 59 -2.93 5.80 -16.75
CA ILE A 59 -3.70 5.51 -15.52
C ILE A 59 -3.60 4.03 -15.13
N TRP A 60 -3.61 3.12 -16.12
CA TRP A 60 -3.54 1.68 -15.85
C TRP A 60 -2.24 1.27 -15.14
N ALA A 61 -1.13 2.00 -15.31
CA ALA A 61 0.13 1.67 -14.64
C ALA A 61 0.03 1.87 -13.12
N ALA A 62 -0.72 2.88 -12.66
CA ALA A 62 -1.04 3.06 -11.24
C ALA A 62 -1.90 1.90 -10.71
N ALA A 63 -2.88 1.43 -11.50
CA ALA A 63 -3.72 0.28 -11.12
C ALA A 63 -2.89 -1.00 -10.98
N VAL A 64 -1.99 -1.27 -11.93
CA VAL A 64 -1.09 -2.44 -11.87
C VAL A 64 -0.17 -2.36 -10.65
N CYS A 65 0.40 -1.19 -10.35
CA CYS A 65 1.21 -1.00 -9.15
C CYS A 65 0.42 -1.34 -7.87
N GLY A 66 -0.80 -0.83 -7.75
CA GLY A 66 -1.68 -1.13 -6.61
C GLY A 66 -2.05 -2.61 -6.52
N LEU A 67 -2.36 -3.25 -7.65
CA LEU A 67 -2.70 -4.68 -7.71
C LEU A 67 -1.52 -5.56 -7.28
N ILE A 68 -0.30 -5.25 -7.75
CA ILE A 68 0.91 -5.97 -7.33
C ILE A 68 1.16 -5.77 -5.83
N THR A 69 1.01 -4.54 -5.34
CA THR A 69 1.16 -4.22 -3.91
C THR A 69 0.20 -5.05 -3.06
N TYR A 70 -1.10 -4.98 -3.37
CA TYR A 70 -2.14 -5.70 -2.65
C TYR A 70 -1.96 -7.21 -2.76
N GLY A 71 -1.69 -7.71 -3.97
CA GLY A 71 -1.53 -9.13 -4.22
C GLY A 71 -0.37 -9.74 -3.43
N LEU A 72 0.77 -9.06 -3.34
CA LEU A 72 1.92 -9.53 -2.56
C LEU A 72 1.64 -9.48 -1.06
N VAL A 73 1.02 -8.41 -0.56
CA VAL A 73 0.65 -8.30 0.86
C VAL A 73 -0.39 -9.38 1.23
N ALA A 74 -1.42 -9.55 0.41
CA ALA A 74 -2.45 -10.57 0.63
C ALA A 74 -1.85 -11.98 0.55
N TRP A 75 -0.96 -12.24 -0.40
CA TRP A 75 -0.26 -13.53 -0.49
C TRP A 75 0.60 -13.79 0.74
N ALA A 76 1.34 -12.78 1.23
CA ALA A 76 2.12 -12.88 2.45
C ALA A 76 1.25 -13.17 3.68
N SER A 77 0.02 -12.64 3.73
CA SER A 77 -0.94 -12.90 4.81
C SER A 77 -1.52 -14.33 4.81
N LEU A 78 -1.32 -15.12 3.75
CA LEU A 78 -1.77 -16.52 3.69
C LEU A 78 -0.84 -17.48 4.45
N ASP A 79 0.40 -17.06 4.73
CA ASP A 79 1.31 -17.88 5.52
C ASP A 79 1.02 -17.73 7.02
N ALA A 80 0.53 -18.80 7.63
CA ALA A 80 0.21 -18.85 9.06
C ALA A 80 1.43 -18.64 9.98
N HIS A 81 2.65 -18.79 9.46
CA HIS A 81 3.89 -18.54 10.20
C HIS A 81 4.42 -17.12 9.98
N ASN A 82 3.76 -16.33 9.14
CA ASN A 82 4.17 -14.95 8.87
C ASN A 82 3.68 -14.03 9.99
N HIS A 83 4.59 -13.66 10.89
CA HIS A 83 4.29 -12.76 11.98
C HIS A 83 4.36 -11.27 11.59
N LEU A 84 4.63 -10.95 10.31
CA LEU A 84 4.68 -9.58 9.83
C LEU A 84 3.28 -8.99 9.61
N LEU A 85 2.27 -9.83 9.34
CA LEU A 85 0.89 -9.40 9.06
C LEU A 85 -0.05 -10.10 10.04
N ILE A 86 -0.23 -9.48 11.22
CA ILE A 86 -1.12 -10.02 12.25
C ILE A 86 -2.57 -9.88 11.81
N GLY A 87 -3.27 -11.01 11.67
CA GLY A 87 -4.67 -11.03 11.30
C GLY A 87 -5.57 -10.37 12.35
N TRP A 88 -6.69 -9.81 11.91
CA TRP A 88 -7.67 -9.16 12.81
C TRP A 88 -8.29 -10.14 13.84
N SER A 89 -8.26 -11.44 13.57
CA SER A 89 -8.65 -12.47 14.54
C SER A 89 -7.84 -12.42 15.85
N SER A 90 -6.63 -11.88 15.83
CA SER A 90 -5.76 -11.74 17.01
C SER A 90 -5.93 -10.41 17.75
N HIS A 91 -6.93 -9.58 17.43
CA HIS A 91 -7.09 -8.25 18.04
C HIS A 91 -7.30 -8.28 19.56
N GLU A 92 -7.85 -9.36 20.14
CA GLU A 92 -8.03 -9.48 21.59
C GLU A 92 -6.69 -9.64 22.34
N THR A 93 -5.69 -10.26 21.69
CA THR A 93 -4.37 -10.51 22.29
C THR A 93 -3.32 -9.50 21.83
N LEU A 94 -3.43 -8.99 20.60
CA LEU A 94 -2.50 -8.05 19.97
C LEU A 94 -3.27 -6.94 19.23
N PRO A 95 -3.99 -6.05 19.95
CA PRO A 95 -4.88 -5.06 19.34
C PRO A 95 -4.16 -4.08 18.42
N GLY A 96 -2.98 -3.59 18.83
CA GLY A 96 -2.19 -2.64 18.03
C GLY A 96 -1.71 -3.25 16.71
N PRO A 97 -0.96 -4.36 16.73
CA PRO A 97 -0.49 -5.04 15.51
C PRO A 97 -1.63 -5.46 14.57
N ALA A 98 -2.71 -6.02 15.12
CA ALA A 98 -3.89 -6.40 14.33
C ALA A 98 -4.51 -5.19 13.62
N LEU A 99 -4.62 -4.05 14.31
CA LEU A 99 -5.11 -2.80 13.74
C LEU A 99 -4.18 -2.22 12.67
N ALA A 100 -2.88 -2.21 12.93
CA ALA A 100 -1.90 -1.74 11.95
C ALA A 100 -1.95 -2.56 10.66
N ALA A 101 -1.99 -3.89 10.79
CA ALA A 101 -2.07 -4.81 9.66
C ALA A 101 -3.39 -4.67 8.88
N ALA A 102 -4.52 -4.48 9.58
CA ALA A 102 -5.81 -4.23 8.95
C ALA A 102 -5.82 -2.91 8.16
N ILE A 103 -5.35 -1.81 8.77
CA ILE A 103 -5.26 -0.50 8.11
C ILE A 103 -4.37 -0.60 6.86
N TRP A 104 -3.20 -1.21 6.98
CA TRP A 104 -2.29 -1.38 5.85
C TRP A 104 -2.93 -2.22 4.73
N THR A 105 -3.40 -3.42 5.05
CA THR A 105 -3.91 -4.37 4.04
C THR A 105 -5.13 -3.82 3.30
N TYR A 106 -6.15 -3.38 4.04
CA TYR A 106 -7.38 -2.88 3.42
C TYR A 106 -7.21 -1.48 2.82
N GLY A 107 -6.36 -0.66 3.43
CA GLY A 107 -6.09 0.70 2.96
C GLY A 107 -5.37 0.74 1.62
N ILE A 108 -4.64 -0.30 1.20
CA ILE A 108 -3.96 -0.33 -0.12
C ILE A 108 -4.96 -0.09 -1.25
N ALA A 109 -6.18 -0.65 -1.15
CA ALA A 109 -7.23 -0.44 -2.14
C ALA A 109 -7.64 1.05 -2.22
N ALA A 110 -7.90 1.67 -1.07
CA ALA A 110 -8.25 3.10 -1.00
C ALA A 110 -7.11 3.99 -1.53
N SER A 111 -5.87 3.70 -1.11
CA SER A 111 -4.67 4.41 -1.58
C SER A 111 -4.48 4.29 -3.09
N THR A 112 -4.75 3.10 -3.66
CA THR A 112 -4.72 2.87 -5.11
C THR A 112 -5.77 3.71 -5.83
N VAL A 113 -7.00 3.78 -5.32
CA VAL A 113 -8.06 4.64 -5.90
C VAL A 113 -7.64 6.11 -5.90
N VAL A 114 -7.09 6.60 -4.79
CA VAL A 114 -6.56 7.97 -4.69
C VAL A 114 -5.47 8.20 -5.74
N ALA A 115 -4.52 7.28 -5.88
CA ALA A 115 -3.46 7.36 -6.87
C ALA A 115 -3.99 7.40 -8.31
N LEU A 116 -5.04 6.63 -8.61
CA LEU A 116 -5.71 6.66 -9.92
C LEU A 116 -6.32 8.02 -10.21
N LEU A 117 -7.02 8.62 -9.24
CA LEU A 117 -7.62 9.94 -9.37
C LEU A 117 -6.57 11.04 -9.57
N ILE A 118 -5.49 11.02 -8.77
CA ILE A 118 -4.38 11.96 -8.91
C ILE A 118 -3.70 11.80 -10.27
N THR A 119 -3.44 10.57 -10.71
CA THR A 119 -2.85 10.30 -12.03
C THR A 119 -3.75 10.81 -13.15
N ALA A 120 -5.06 10.53 -13.08
CA ALA A 120 -6.01 11.00 -14.08
C ALA A 120 -6.08 12.52 -14.16
N GLY A 121 -6.08 13.21 -13.01
CA GLY A 121 -6.03 14.67 -12.93
C GLY A 121 -4.73 15.22 -13.53
N GLY A 122 -3.58 14.66 -13.15
CA GLY A 122 -2.27 15.09 -13.64
C GLY A 122 -2.09 14.90 -15.14
N LEU A 123 -2.56 13.78 -15.71
CA LEU A 123 -2.51 13.54 -17.15
C LEU A 123 -3.49 14.44 -17.92
N SER A 124 -4.67 14.72 -17.35
CA SER A 124 -5.63 15.67 -17.94
C SER A 124 -5.07 17.09 -18.00
N ALA A 125 -4.34 17.51 -16.96
CA ALA A 125 -3.72 18.84 -16.90
C ALA A 125 -2.61 19.02 -17.95
N ARG A 126 -1.82 17.98 -18.26
CA ARG A 126 -0.75 18.03 -19.27
C ARG A 126 -1.25 18.16 -20.72
N ARG A 127 -2.54 17.89 -20.95
CA ARG A 127 -3.16 17.96 -22.29
C ARG A 127 -3.79 19.32 -22.59
N ARG A 128 -3.88 20.19 -21.58
CA ARG A 128 -4.38 21.57 -21.70
C ARG A 128 -3.21 22.51 -21.96
#